data_AF-A0A8B8Z0C8-F1
#
_entry.id   AF-A0A8B8Z0C8-F1
#
_cell.length_a   1.000
_cell.length_b   1.000
_cell.length_c   1.000
_cell.angle_alpha   90.00
_cell.angle_beta   90.00
_cell.angle_gamma   90.00
#
_symmetry.space_group_name_H-M   'P 1'
#
loop_
_entity.id
_entity.type
_entity.pdbx_description
1 polymer ?
#
loop_
_entity_poly.entity_id
_entity_poly.type
_entity_poly.pdbx_seq_one_letter_code
_entity_poly.pdbx_strand_id
1 'polypeptide(L)'
;MKKNSKRSHSSRVSDLELNSEDAEKEKKERQNNFVELLPPEVTFKIFSQLDIWSLCRASVTCRSWNHTIRHSDALWKPHCLTVRAVCQREIDDDLESGYPWRVILLRNYQKSKVKHEWLSGRYSNICSPISLPEKIMYPMDADTWGEILEAELER
;
A
#
# COMPACT_ATOMS: atom_id res chain seq x y z
N MET A 1 52.83 -53.91 5.70
CA MET A 1 52.87 -54.65 4.42
C MET A 1 51.98 -53.95 3.41
N LYS A 2 52.52 -53.65 2.23
CA LYS A 2 51.85 -53.02 1.09
C LYS A 2 50.74 -53.90 0.53
N LYS A 3 49.69 -53.29 -0.04
CA LYS A 3 49.24 -53.57 -1.41
C LYS A 3 48.38 -52.41 -1.93
N ASN A 4 48.91 -51.77 -2.96
CA ASN A 4 48.23 -50.82 -3.84
C ASN A 4 47.15 -51.53 -4.66
N SER A 5 46.09 -50.79 -5.03
CA SER A 5 45.40 -51.02 -6.31
C SER A 5 45.09 -49.66 -6.95
N LYS A 6 45.74 -49.40 -8.09
CA LYS A 6 45.46 -48.28 -9.00
C LYS A 6 44.34 -48.71 -9.94
N ARG A 7 43.35 -47.85 -10.19
CA ARG A 7 42.83 -47.62 -11.55
C ARG A 7 42.17 -46.25 -11.67
N SER A 8 42.38 -45.67 -12.83
CA SER A 8 42.29 -44.27 -13.25
C SER A 8 41.03 -43.98 -14.10
N HIS A 9 40.91 -42.72 -14.53
CA HIS A 9 39.91 -42.10 -15.43
C HIS A 9 38.58 -41.71 -14.76
N SER A 10 38.01 -40.52 -14.94
CA SER A 10 38.23 -39.42 -15.89
C SER A 10 37.53 -38.14 -15.39
N SER A 11 38.09 -36.99 -15.76
CA SER A 11 37.44 -35.69 -16.01
C SER A 11 35.89 -35.71 -16.16
N ARG A 12 35.25 -34.76 -15.45
CA ARG A 12 34.02 -34.01 -15.80
C ARG A 12 33.83 -32.99 -14.66
N VAL A 13 34.44 -31.81 -14.70
CA VAL A 13 33.94 -30.62 -15.40
C VAL A 13 32.51 -30.80 -15.90
N SER A 14 31.61 -30.26 -15.08
CA SER A 14 30.28 -29.80 -15.42
C SER A 14 30.06 -28.70 -14.38
N ASP A 15 30.57 -27.49 -14.58
CA ASP A 15 29.97 -26.52 -15.52
C ASP A 15 28.48 -26.83 -15.68
N LEU A 16 27.75 -26.76 -14.56
CA LEU A 16 26.36 -26.36 -14.64
C LEU A 16 26.38 -24.88 -15.03
N GLU A 17 26.33 -24.66 -16.34
CA GLU A 17 25.74 -23.48 -16.95
C GLU A 17 24.35 -23.27 -16.35
N LEU A 18 24.30 -22.60 -15.21
CA LEU A 18 23.12 -21.94 -14.70
C LEU A 18 23.53 -20.48 -14.51
N ASN A 19 22.71 -19.57 -15.04
CA ASN A 19 22.67 -18.13 -14.74
C ASN A 19 23.35 -17.17 -15.73
N SER A 20 23.41 -17.45 -17.05
CA SER A 20 23.59 -16.35 -18.01
C SER A 20 22.25 -15.73 -18.40
N GLU A 21 21.24 -16.54 -18.73
CA GLU A 21 19.92 -16.05 -19.15
C GLU A 21 19.13 -15.37 -18.02
N ASP A 22 19.19 -15.91 -16.78
CA ASP A 22 18.55 -15.27 -15.62
C ASP A 22 19.27 -13.98 -15.20
N ALA A 23 20.59 -13.91 -15.33
CA ALA A 23 21.35 -12.69 -15.04
C ALA A 23 21.12 -11.60 -16.09
N GLU A 24 20.95 -11.98 -17.37
CA GLU A 24 20.57 -11.07 -18.45
C GLU A 24 19.12 -10.58 -18.31
N LYS A 25 18.18 -11.45 -17.89
CA LYS A 25 16.79 -11.06 -17.55
C LYS A 25 16.73 -10.09 -16.38
N GLU A 26 17.39 -10.40 -15.25
CA GLU A 26 17.44 -9.51 -14.10
C GLU A 26 18.06 -8.16 -14.45
N LYS A 27 19.13 -8.14 -15.26
CA LYS A 27 19.72 -6.89 -15.76
C LYS A 27 18.74 -6.07 -16.58
N LYS A 28 17.97 -6.72 -17.46
CA LYS A 28 16.97 -6.05 -18.32
C LYS A 28 15.80 -5.50 -17.52
N GLU A 29 15.37 -6.21 -16.47
CA GLU A 29 14.34 -5.73 -15.54
C GLU A 29 14.82 -4.54 -14.71
N ARG A 30 16.05 -4.56 -14.20
CA ARG A 30 16.67 -3.40 -13.51
C ARG A 30 16.82 -2.20 -14.43
N GLN A 31 17.18 -2.42 -15.70
CA GLN A 31 17.24 -1.37 -16.72
C GLN A 31 15.89 -0.74 -17.06
N ASN A 32 14.76 -1.37 -16.71
CA ASN A 32 13.42 -0.83 -16.95
C ASN A 32 12.77 -0.22 -15.70
N ASN A 33 13.40 -0.34 -14.51
CA ASN A 33 12.83 0.18 -13.28
C ASN A 33 13.21 1.66 -13.09
N PHE A 34 12.26 2.56 -13.36
CA PHE A 34 12.52 4.00 -13.21
C PHE A 34 12.93 4.41 -11.78
N VAL A 35 12.52 3.67 -10.75
CA VAL A 35 12.88 3.96 -9.35
C VAL A 35 14.39 3.80 -9.11
N GLU A 36 15.05 2.95 -9.90
CA GLU A 36 16.51 2.73 -9.85
C GLU A 36 17.28 3.67 -10.77
N LEU A 37 16.59 4.33 -11.73
CA LEU A 37 17.20 5.20 -12.74
C LEU A 37 17.04 6.69 -12.43
N LEU A 38 15.91 7.07 -11.84
CA LEU A 38 15.57 8.47 -11.56
C LEU A 38 16.06 8.88 -10.17
N PRO A 39 16.42 10.16 -9.98
CA PRO A 39 16.67 10.71 -8.66
C PRO A 39 15.48 10.48 -7.71
N PRO A 40 15.73 10.25 -6.41
CA PRO A 40 14.68 9.99 -5.42
C PRO A 40 13.58 11.04 -5.42
N GLU A 41 13.93 12.32 -5.59
CA GLU A 41 12.98 13.44 -5.59
C GLU A 41 11.98 13.35 -6.73
N VAL A 42 12.44 12.97 -7.93
CA VAL A 42 11.58 12.80 -9.11
C VAL A 42 10.68 11.58 -8.91
N THR A 43 11.25 10.48 -8.42
CA THR A 43 10.50 9.27 -8.08
C THR A 43 9.40 9.55 -7.05
N PHE A 44 9.70 10.29 -5.98
CA PHE A 44 8.71 10.70 -4.99
C PHE A 44 7.64 11.61 -5.60
N LYS A 45 8.01 12.53 -6.50
CA LYS A 45 7.05 13.39 -7.18
C LYS A 45 6.08 12.61 -8.08
N ILE A 46 6.54 11.53 -8.71
CA ILE A 46 5.69 10.62 -9.49
C ILE A 46 4.72 9.90 -8.55
N PHE A 47 5.23 9.27 -7.49
CA PHE A 47 4.37 8.56 -6.55
C PHE A 47 3.40 9.48 -5.81
N SER A 48 3.75 10.74 -5.56
CA SER A 48 2.85 11.70 -4.89
C SER A 48 1.61 12.06 -5.73
N GLN A 49 1.57 11.73 -7.02
CA GLN A 49 0.38 11.94 -7.87
C GLN A 49 -0.62 10.79 -7.79
N LEU A 50 -0.23 9.65 -7.19
CA LEU A 50 -1.07 8.47 -7.13
C LEU A 50 -2.08 8.58 -5.99
N ASP A 51 -3.28 8.03 -6.21
CA ASP A 51 -4.24 7.84 -5.14
C ASP A 51 -3.83 6.67 -4.22
N ILE A 52 -4.50 6.56 -3.07
CA ILE A 52 -4.16 5.57 -2.02
C ILE A 52 -4.19 4.14 -2.58
N TRP A 53 -5.14 3.80 -3.46
CA TRP A 53 -5.22 2.47 -4.04
C TRP A 53 -4.06 2.21 -5.00
N SER A 54 -3.76 3.16 -5.89
CA SER A 54 -2.63 3.03 -6.81
C SER A 54 -1.30 2.97 -6.06
N LEU A 55 -1.12 3.73 -4.97
CA LEU A 55 0.05 3.61 -4.10
C LEU A 55 0.18 2.23 -3.46
N CYS A 56 -0.92 1.67 -2.96
CA CYS A 56 -0.91 0.33 -2.39
C CYS A 56 -0.51 -0.72 -3.43
N ARG A 57 -1.07 -0.63 -4.65
CA ARG A 57 -0.72 -1.51 -5.77
C ARG A 57 0.73 -1.31 -6.22
N ALA A 58 1.19 -0.08 -6.32
CA ALA A 58 2.57 0.26 -6.63
C ALA A 58 3.53 -0.31 -5.57
N SER A 59 3.15 -0.31 -4.29
CA SER A 59 4.01 -0.84 -3.23
C SER A 59 4.25 -2.35 -3.30
N VAL A 60 3.43 -3.10 -4.04
CA VAL A 60 3.56 -4.57 -4.17
C VAL A 60 4.16 -5.02 -5.50
N THR A 61 4.62 -4.08 -6.35
CA THR A 61 5.16 -4.42 -7.69
C THR A 61 6.54 -5.09 -7.61
N CYS A 62 7.48 -4.49 -6.86
CA CYS A 62 8.82 -5.05 -6.65
C CYS A 62 9.42 -4.56 -5.32
N ARG A 63 10.55 -5.15 -4.91
CA ARG A 63 11.23 -4.80 -3.65
C ARG A 63 11.68 -3.34 -3.59
N SER A 64 12.20 -2.81 -4.69
CA SER A 64 12.66 -1.43 -4.81
C SER A 64 11.49 -0.45 -4.60
N TRP A 65 10.37 -0.65 -5.29
CA TRP A 65 9.16 0.17 -5.11
C TRP A 65 8.57 0.04 -3.71
N ASN A 66 8.53 -1.18 -3.17
CA ASN A 66 8.06 -1.44 -1.82
C ASN A 66 8.85 -0.62 -0.80
N HIS A 67 10.19 -0.62 -0.91
CA HIS A 67 11.05 0.12 -0.01
C HIS A 67 10.82 1.63 -0.12
N THR A 68 10.84 2.17 -1.33
CA THR A 68 10.63 3.60 -1.61
C THR A 68 9.26 4.10 -1.15
N ILE A 69 8.20 3.32 -1.38
CA ILE A 69 6.84 3.74 -1.09
C ILE A 69 6.50 3.55 0.39
N ARG A 70 6.79 2.38 1.00
CA ARG A 70 6.26 2.05 2.33
C ARG A 70 6.87 2.87 3.48
N HIS A 71 8.10 3.33 3.33
CA HIS A 71 8.84 4.04 4.39
C HIS A 71 8.84 5.56 4.21
N SER A 72 8.14 6.08 3.21
CA SER A 72 8.13 7.51 2.91
C SER A 72 6.90 8.20 3.51
N ASP A 73 7.08 8.81 4.67
CA ASP A 73 6.05 9.61 5.32
C ASP A 73 5.58 10.78 4.46
N ALA A 74 6.45 11.33 3.60
CA ALA A 74 6.11 12.39 2.67
C ALA A 74 5.02 11.98 1.66
N LEU A 75 4.93 10.68 1.32
CA LEU A 75 3.87 10.16 0.46
C LEU A 75 2.56 9.95 1.23
N TRP A 76 2.62 9.40 2.44
CA TRP A 76 1.42 9.00 3.18
C TRP A 76 0.78 10.14 3.97
N LYS A 77 1.57 11.08 4.48
CA LYS A 77 1.09 12.19 5.32
C LYS A 77 0.03 13.05 4.62
N PRO A 78 0.20 13.50 3.36
CA PRO A 78 -0.83 14.28 2.67
C PRO A 78 -2.18 13.55 2.60
N HIS A 79 -2.16 12.26 2.24
CA HIS A 79 -3.38 11.44 2.20
C HIS A 79 -4.02 11.27 3.58
N CYS A 80 -3.20 11.12 4.62
CA CYS A 80 -3.68 11.04 6.00
C CYS A 80 -4.35 12.34 6.43
N LEU A 81 -3.81 13.50 6.05
CA LEU A 81 -4.41 14.80 6.34
C LEU A 81 -5.75 15.00 5.61
N THR A 82 -5.90 14.48 4.38
CA THR A 82 -7.21 14.46 3.69
C THR A 82 -8.23 13.62 4.46
N VAL A 83 -7.83 12.44 4.94
CA VAL A 83 -8.69 11.55 5.75
C VAL A 83 -9.05 12.18 7.11
N ARG A 84 -8.12 12.92 7.72
CA ARG A 84 -8.32 13.65 8.99
C ARG A 84 -9.44 14.67 8.92
N ALA A 85 -9.74 15.24 7.75
CA ALA A 85 -10.86 16.17 7.59
C ALA A 85 -12.23 15.53 7.89
N VAL A 86 -12.33 14.20 7.83
CA VAL A 86 -13.56 13.44 8.08
C VAL A 86 -13.48 12.65 9.39
N CYS A 87 -12.32 12.04 9.66
CA CYS A 87 -12.06 11.23 10.86
C CYS A 87 -10.99 11.90 11.72
N GLN A 88 -11.29 13.08 12.26
CA GLN A 88 -10.29 13.83 13.02
C GLN A 88 -9.86 13.08 14.28
N ARG A 89 -10.84 12.66 15.09
CA ARG A 89 -10.61 11.97 16.37
C ARG A 89 -9.74 10.74 16.21
N GLU A 90 -10.09 9.86 15.27
CA GLU A 90 -9.38 8.58 15.11
C GLU A 90 -7.95 8.77 14.60
N ILE A 91 -7.72 9.78 13.77
CA ILE A 91 -6.38 10.10 13.26
C ILE A 91 -5.52 10.74 14.34
N ASP A 92 -6.09 11.63 15.14
CA ASP A 92 -5.39 12.28 16.25
C ASP A 92 -5.03 11.25 17.34
N ASP A 93 -5.94 10.33 17.70
CA ASP A 93 -5.69 9.23 18.64
C ASP A 93 -4.55 8.29 18.17
N ASP A 94 -4.55 7.92 16.88
CA ASP A 94 -3.51 7.06 16.30
C ASP A 94 -2.16 7.80 16.20
N LEU A 95 -2.18 9.12 16.03
CA LEU A 95 -0.96 9.97 16.04
C LEU A 95 -0.38 10.08 17.44
N GLU A 96 -1.21 10.29 18.46
CA GLU A 96 -0.81 10.28 19.88
C GLU A 96 -0.25 8.91 20.29
N SER A 97 -0.78 7.84 19.72
CA SER A 97 -0.29 6.47 19.91
C SER A 97 1.06 6.20 19.20
N GLY A 98 1.58 7.14 18.41
CA GLY A 98 2.88 7.04 17.75
C GLY A 98 2.94 6.11 16.54
N TYR A 99 1.80 5.83 15.89
CA TYR A 99 1.81 5.03 14.67
C TYR A 99 2.42 5.78 13.48
N PRO A 100 3.09 5.08 12.54
CA PRO A 100 3.58 5.72 11.31
C PRO A 100 2.41 6.07 10.38
N TRP A 101 2.54 7.17 9.62
CA TRP A 101 1.47 7.74 8.78
C TRP A 101 0.77 6.73 7.87
N ARG A 102 1.53 5.80 7.27
CA ARG A 102 0.97 4.73 6.44
C ARG A 102 0.00 3.83 7.23
N VAL A 103 0.37 3.46 8.46
CA VAL A 103 -0.44 2.57 9.30
C VAL A 103 -1.70 3.29 9.75
N ILE A 104 -1.57 4.56 10.18
CA ILE A 104 -2.70 5.43 10.54
C ILE A 104 -3.70 5.49 9.38
N LEU A 105 -3.21 5.79 8.18
CA LEU A 105 -4.05 5.89 6.99
C LEU A 105 -4.79 4.58 6.71
N LEU A 106 -4.09 3.45 6.70
CA LEU A 106 -4.69 2.15 6.38
C LEU A 106 -5.75 1.71 7.40
N ARG A 107 -5.55 2.01 8.69
CA ARG A 107 -6.52 1.73 9.75
C ARG A 107 -7.82 2.52 9.58
N ASN A 108 -7.69 3.79 9.19
CA ASN A 108 -8.82 4.73 9.18
C ASN A 108 -9.45 4.93 7.80
N TYR A 109 -8.80 4.46 6.72
CA TYR A 109 -9.25 4.73 5.35
C TYR A 109 -10.67 4.24 5.07
N GLN A 110 -11.00 3.00 5.48
CA GLN A 110 -12.33 2.45 5.22
C GLN A 110 -13.40 3.17 6.05
N LYS A 111 -13.13 3.45 7.34
CA LYS A 111 -14.03 4.22 8.21
C LYS A 111 -14.31 5.59 7.61
N SER A 112 -13.25 6.31 7.23
CA SER A 112 -13.32 7.65 6.65
C SER A 112 -14.07 7.66 5.32
N LYS A 113 -13.83 6.69 4.44
CA LYS A 113 -14.57 6.59 3.17
C LYS A 113 -16.06 6.42 3.41
N VAL A 114 -16.46 5.49 4.30
CA VAL A 114 -17.88 5.27 4.59
C VAL A 114 -18.50 6.53 5.23
N LYS A 115 -17.82 7.12 6.23
CA LYS A 115 -18.29 8.33 6.91
C LYS A 115 -18.45 9.50 5.93
N HIS A 116 -17.48 9.71 5.04
CA HIS A 116 -17.55 10.74 4.01
C HIS A 116 -18.75 10.57 3.08
N GLU A 117 -19.05 9.34 2.65
CA GLU A 117 -20.20 9.08 1.76
C GLU A 117 -21.55 9.34 2.45
N TRP A 118 -21.64 9.09 3.76
CA TRP A 118 -22.80 9.51 4.55
C TRP A 118 -22.89 11.03 4.66
N LEU A 119 -21.81 11.69 5.07
CA LEU A 119 -21.78 13.15 5.24
C LEU A 119 -21.94 13.93 3.92
N SER A 120 -21.56 13.35 2.79
CA SER A 120 -21.80 13.95 1.47
C SER A 120 -23.28 13.93 1.06
N GLY A 121 -24.11 13.17 1.78
CA GLY A 121 -25.52 12.98 1.50
C GLY A 121 -25.80 11.98 0.38
N ARG A 122 -24.81 11.16 0.00
CA ARG A 122 -25.01 10.11 -1.02
C ARG A 122 -26.10 9.12 -0.64
N TYR A 123 -26.29 8.93 0.66
CA TYR A 123 -27.28 8.04 1.25
C TYR A 123 -28.43 8.79 1.93
N SER A 124 -28.60 10.08 1.65
CA SER A 124 -29.79 10.81 2.08
C SER A 124 -31.00 10.36 1.27
N ASN A 125 -32.21 10.43 1.85
CA ASN A 125 -33.48 10.14 1.17
C ASN A 125 -33.57 8.74 0.52
N ILE A 126 -33.08 7.70 1.20
CA ILE A 126 -33.18 6.31 0.74
C ILE A 126 -34.66 5.90 0.67
N CYS A 127 -35.19 5.76 -0.56
CA CYS A 127 -36.58 5.33 -0.79
C CYS A 127 -36.76 3.80 -0.80
N SER A 128 -35.67 3.02 -0.82
CA SER A 128 -35.73 1.56 -0.89
C SER A 128 -34.49 0.90 -0.29
N PRO A 129 -34.60 -0.32 0.28
CA PRO A 129 -33.44 -1.11 0.70
C PRO A 129 -32.41 -1.36 -0.41
N ILE A 130 -32.83 -1.35 -1.68
CA ILE A 130 -31.96 -1.59 -2.84
C ILE A 130 -31.05 -0.37 -3.12
N SER A 131 -31.42 0.83 -2.66
CA SER A 131 -30.58 2.03 -2.79
C SER A 131 -29.45 2.10 -1.76
N LEU A 132 -29.41 1.18 -0.79
CA LEU A 132 -28.29 1.06 0.14
C LEU A 132 -27.11 0.30 -0.50
N PRO A 133 -25.86 0.66 -0.19
CA PRO A 133 -24.70 -0.10 -0.64
C PRO A 133 -24.73 -1.53 -0.09
N GLU A 134 -24.76 -2.52 -0.96
CA GLU A 134 -24.79 -3.95 -0.58
C GLU A 134 -23.55 -4.41 0.21
N LYS A 135 -22.42 -3.67 0.15
CA LYS A 135 -21.10 -4.21 0.54
C LYS A 135 -20.16 -3.24 1.26
N ILE A 136 -20.62 -2.03 1.60
CA ILE A 136 -19.73 -0.94 2.04
C ILE A 136 -20.11 -0.40 3.42
N MET A 137 -20.62 -1.24 4.31
CA MET A 137 -20.77 -0.84 5.72
C MET A 137 -19.49 -1.19 6.48
N TYR A 138 -18.86 -0.18 7.07
CA TYR A 138 -17.80 -0.34 8.05
C TYR A 138 -18.44 -0.22 9.45
N PRO A 139 -18.15 -1.11 10.41
CA PRO A 139 -18.70 -0.99 11.75
C PRO A 139 -18.13 0.28 12.42
N MET A 140 -19.01 1.17 12.85
CA MET A 140 -18.66 2.41 13.55
C MET A 140 -19.26 2.44 14.95
N ASP A 141 -18.60 3.17 15.84
CA ASP A 141 -19.08 3.45 17.20
C ASP A 141 -20.29 4.39 17.22
N ALA A 142 -20.98 4.41 18.36
CA ALA A 142 -22.19 5.20 18.55
C ALA A 142 -21.94 6.70 18.34
N ASP A 143 -20.80 7.22 18.78
CA ASP A 143 -20.46 8.64 18.63
C ASP A 143 -20.33 9.01 17.14
N THR A 144 -19.65 8.18 16.36
CA THR A 144 -19.51 8.39 14.91
C THR A 144 -20.87 8.36 14.19
N TRP A 145 -21.77 7.45 14.57
CA TRP A 145 -23.12 7.44 14.03
C TRP A 145 -23.94 8.65 14.48
N GLY A 146 -23.74 9.12 15.70
CA GLY A 146 -24.35 10.36 16.22
C GLY A 146 -23.96 11.58 15.40
N GLU A 147 -22.67 11.73 15.05
CA GLU A 147 -22.20 12.81 14.18
C GLU A 147 -22.85 12.76 12.78
N ILE A 148 -22.99 11.57 12.20
CA ILE A 148 -23.66 11.39 10.90
C ILE A 148 -25.14 11.76 11.00
N LEU A 149 -25.82 11.34 12.07
CA LEU A 149 -27.23 11.63 12.29
C LEU A 149 -27.48 13.13 12.45
N GLU A 150 -26.67 13.81 13.25
CA GLU A 150 -26.77 15.27 13.44
C GLU A 150 -26.62 16.00 12.10
N ALA A 151 -25.60 15.63 11.31
CA ALA A 151 -25.37 16.22 9.99
C ALA A 151 -26.51 15.98 8.99
N GLU A 152 -27.28 14.89 9.14
CA GLU A 152 -28.45 14.61 8.31
C GLU A 152 -29.69 15.38 8.80
N LEU A 153 -29.83 15.60 10.11
CA LEU A 153 -30.94 16.39 10.68
C LEU A 153 -30.81 17.89 10.37
N GLU A 154 -29.59 18.40 10.23
CA GLU A 154 -29.30 19.80 9.90
C GLU A 154 -29.44 20.15 8.40
N ARG A 155 -29.65 19.14 7.54
CA ARG A 155 -29.67 19.29 6.07
C ARG A 155 -31.02 19.78 5.54
#